data_AF-A0A919TNV4-F1
#
_entry.id   AF-A0A919TNV4-F1
#
_cell.length_a   1.000
_cell.length_b   1.000
_cell.length_c   1.000
_cell.angle_alpha   90.00
_cell.angle_beta   90.00
_cell.angle_gamma   90.00
#
_symmetry.space_group_name_H-M   'P 1'
#
loop_
_entity.id
_entity.type
_entity.pdbx_description
1 polymer ?
#
loop_
_entity_poly.entity_id
_entity_poly.type
_entity_poly.pdbx_seq_one_letter_code
_entity_poly.pdbx_strand_id
1 'polypeptide(L)'
;MTHLHGERLPAWIAAAEQAALPGISRFAAGLNADLAAVTAGLNLPFSSGPVEGNVNRIKMTERQMYGRPGFDLLRKRILLS
;
A
#
# COMPACT_ATOMS: atom_id res chain seq x y z
N MET A 1 -9.16 11.66 0.35
CA MET A 1 -7.78 12.18 0.44
C MET A 1 -7.74 13.47 -0.37
N THR A 2 -7.91 14.62 0.30
CA THR A 2 -8.17 15.91 -0.38
C THR A 2 -6.95 16.86 -0.36
N HIS A 3 -5.81 16.40 0.14
CA HIS A 3 -4.62 17.23 0.31
C HIS A 3 -3.39 16.48 -0.23
N LEU A 4 -3.11 16.72 -1.51
CA LEU A 4 -1.98 16.15 -2.23
C LEU A 4 -0.79 17.10 -2.06
N HIS A 5 0.11 16.78 -1.13
CA HIS A 5 1.26 17.60 -0.72
C HIS A 5 2.59 16.84 -0.89
N GLY A 6 2.78 16.19 -2.04
CA GLY A 6 3.99 15.41 -2.31
C GLY A 6 5.27 16.24 -2.27
N GLU A 7 5.20 17.55 -2.47
CA GLU A 7 6.32 18.48 -2.37
C GLU A 7 6.95 18.54 -0.97
N ARG A 8 6.20 18.16 0.08
CA ARG A 8 6.69 18.17 1.47
C ARG A 8 7.44 16.90 1.85
N LEU A 9 7.33 15.84 1.03
CA LEU A 9 7.89 14.52 1.31
C LEU A 9 9.43 14.54 1.49
N PRO A 10 10.23 15.23 0.64
CA PRO A 10 11.69 15.23 0.79
C PRO A 10 12.16 15.84 2.11
N ALA A 11 11.52 16.93 2.56
CA ALA A 11 11.85 17.58 3.83
C ALA A 11 11.56 16.66 5.02
N TRP A 12 10.46 15.89 4.95
CA TRP A 12 10.14 14.92 5.99
C TRP A 12 11.11 13.73 6.00
N ILE A 13 11.50 13.20 4.83
CA ILE A 13 12.48 12.11 4.74
C ILE A 13 13.81 12.53 5.38
N ALA A 14 14.31 13.72 5.06
CA ALA A 14 15.55 14.24 5.64
C ALA A 14 15.48 14.33 7.18
N ALA A 15 14.37 14.82 7.73
CA ALA A 15 14.15 14.88 9.18
C ALA A 15 14.06 13.48 9.82
N ALA A 16 13.40 12.53 9.15
CA ALA A 16 13.23 11.16 9.62
C ALA A 16 14.55 10.35 9.61
N GLU A 17 15.43 10.62 8.65
CA GLU A 17 16.79 10.05 8.63
C GLU A 17 17.66 10.64 9.75
N GLN A 18 17.60 11.96 9.97
CA GLN A 18 18.34 12.65 11.03
C GLN A 18 17.92 12.24 12.44
N ALA A 19 16.66 11.87 12.64
CA ALA A 19 16.16 11.41 13.94
C ALA A 19 16.82 10.10 14.42
N ALA A 20 17.52 9.37 13.53
CA ALA A 20 18.27 8.15 13.84
C ALA A 20 17.47 7.05 14.59
N LEU A 21 16.15 7.02 14.40
CA LEU A 21 15.26 6.02 14.98
C LEU A 21 15.22 4.80 14.05
N PRO A 22 15.71 3.60 14.44
CA PRO A 22 15.98 2.51 13.51
C PRO A 22 14.83 2.12 12.58
N GLY A 23 13.59 2.07 13.09
CA GLY A 23 12.41 1.76 12.27
C GLY A 23 12.01 2.90 11.32
N ILE A 24 12.16 4.14 11.76
CA ILE A 24 11.76 5.34 11.00
C ILE A 24 12.80 5.66 9.94
N SER A 25 14.08 5.63 10.29
CA SER A 25 15.16 5.90 9.34
C SER A 25 15.23 4.82 8.25
N ARG A 26 14.98 3.54 8.58
CA ARG A 26 14.87 2.48 7.57
C ARG A 26 13.66 2.69 6.65
N PHE A 27 12.53 3.13 7.19
CA PHE A 27 11.35 3.45 6.40
C PHE A 27 11.60 4.64 5.47
N ALA A 28 12.21 5.72 5.98
CA ALA A 28 12.58 6.89 5.20
C ALA A 28 13.55 6.55 4.05
N ALA A 29 14.56 5.70 4.31
CA ALA A 29 15.46 5.20 3.27
C ALA A 29 14.72 4.43 2.16
N GLY A 30 13.71 3.62 2.53
CA GLY A 30 12.85 2.94 1.57
C GLY A 30 12.01 3.92 0.72
N LEU A 31 11.41 4.93 1.34
CA LEU A 31 10.68 5.98 0.61
C LEU A 31 11.58 6.77 -0.33
N ASN A 32 12.83 7.02 0.07
CA ASN A 32 13.82 7.73 -0.74
C ASN A 32 14.25 6.90 -1.96
N ALA A 33 14.38 5.58 -1.82
CA ALA A 33 14.69 4.68 -2.94
C ALA A 33 13.62 4.71 -4.05
N ASP A 34 12.34 4.88 -3.69
CA ASP A 34 11.21 4.93 -4.61
C ASP A 34 10.60 6.35 -4.76
N LEU A 35 11.38 7.40 -4.49
CA LEU A 35 10.88 8.77 -4.29
C LEU A 35 9.91 9.26 -5.38
N ALA A 36 10.19 8.97 -6.65
CA ALA A 36 9.33 9.37 -7.77
C ALA A 36 7.93 8.75 -7.68
N ALA A 37 7.84 7.46 -7.36
CA ALA A 37 6.58 6.74 -7.24
C ALA A 37 5.77 7.23 -6.03
N VAL A 38 6.44 7.43 -4.88
CA VAL A 38 5.77 7.92 -3.66
C VAL A 38 5.28 9.36 -3.85
N THR A 39 6.08 10.21 -4.49
CA THR A 39 5.71 11.60 -4.81
C THR A 39 4.52 11.63 -5.76
N ALA A 40 4.50 10.78 -6.79
CA ALA A 40 3.36 10.65 -7.69
C ALA A 40 2.10 10.19 -6.95
N GLY A 41 2.22 9.22 -6.04
CA GLY A 41 1.11 8.75 -5.19
C GLY A 41 0.55 9.83 -4.25
N LEU A 42 1.36 10.84 -3.90
CA LEU A 42 0.95 11.99 -3.09
C LEU A 42 0.52 13.21 -3.91
N ASN A 43 0.67 13.20 -5.25
CA ASN A 43 0.36 14.33 -6.14
C ASN A 43 -0.74 14.04 -7.16
N LEU A 44 -1.00 12.77 -7.47
CA LEU A 44 -2.01 12.38 -8.43
C LEU A 44 -3.32 12.02 -7.72
N PRO A 45 -4.48 12.18 -8.39
CA PRO A 45 -5.78 11.80 -7.83
C PRO A 45 -6.01 10.28 -7.82
N PHE A 46 -5.06 9.49 -8.33
CA PHE A 46 -5.16 8.05 -8.41
C PHE A 46 -4.86 7.40 -7.06
N SER A 47 -5.61 6.36 -6.72
CA SER A 47 -5.41 5.58 -5.50
C SER A 47 -5.51 4.09 -5.80
N SER A 48 -4.66 3.30 -5.16
CA SER A 48 -4.77 1.83 -5.14
C SER A 48 -5.92 1.33 -4.25
N GLY A 49 -6.60 2.20 -3.50
CA GLY A 49 -7.62 1.84 -2.51
C GLY A 49 -8.71 0.89 -3.01
N PRO A 50 -9.37 1.13 -4.17
CA PRO A 50 -10.35 0.19 -4.72
C PRO A 50 -9.75 -1.17 -5.07
N VAL A 51 -8.53 -1.20 -5.61
CA VAL A 51 -7.82 -2.42 -5.98
C VAL A 51 -7.43 -3.19 -4.72
N GLU A 52 -6.87 -2.52 -3.72
CA GLU A 52 -6.53 -3.10 -2.41
C GLU A 52 -7.76 -3.61 -1.68
N GLY A 53 -8.90 -2.92 -1.77
CA GLY A 53 -10.18 -3.37 -1.23
C GLY A 53 -10.62 -4.71 -1.84
N ASN A 54 -10.53 -4.85 -3.16
CA ASN A 54 -10.81 -6.10 -3.86
C ASN A 54 -9.83 -7.21 -3.44
N VAL A 55 -8.53 -6.91 -3.36
CA VAL A 55 -7.52 -7.87 -2.88
C VAL A 55 -7.80 -8.30 -1.44
N ASN A 56 -8.22 -7.38 -0.57
CA ASN A 56 -8.56 -7.70 0.80
C ASN A 56 -9.81 -8.59 0.89
N ARG A 57 -10.85 -8.33 0.07
CA ARG A 57 -12.04 -9.20 -0.03
C ARG A 57 -11.68 -10.62 -0.48
N ILE A 58 -10.78 -10.74 -1.47
CA ILE A 58 -10.29 -12.06 -1.95
C ILE A 58 -9.53 -12.77 -0.83
N LYS A 59 -8.54 -12.11 -0.20
CA LYS A 59 -7.77 -12.68 0.91
C LYS A 59 -8.66 -13.09 2.09
N MET A 60 -9.70 -12.32 2.37
CA MET A 60 -10.69 -12.65 3.40
C MET A 60 -11.47 -13.91 3.04
N THR A 61 -11.88 -14.06 1.78
CA THR A 61 -12.53 -15.29 1.27
C THR A 61 -11.60 -16.50 1.39
N GLU A 62 -10.33 -16.38 1.01
CA GLU A 62 -9.33 -17.45 1.18
C GLU A 62 -9.12 -17.84 2.64
N ARG A 63 -9.10 -16.87 3.57
CA ARG A 63 -9.00 -17.13 5.02
C ARG A 63 -10.21 -17.88 5.56
N GLN A 64 -11.41 -17.58 5.11
CA GLN A 64 -12.62 -18.35 5.45
C GLN A 64 -12.56 -19.80 4.92
N MET A 65 -11.69 -20.07 3.96
CA MET A 65 -11.49 -21.39 3.34
C MET A 65 -10.21 -22.09 3.85
N TYR A 66 -9.71 -21.69 5.02
CA TYR A 66 -8.49 -22.24 5.63
C TYR A 66 -7.21 -22.07 4.78
N GLY A 67 -7.19 -21.07 3.89
CA GLY A 67 -5.99 -20.62 3.18
C GLY A 67 -5.48 -21.53 2.07
N ARG A 68 -6.23 -22.57 1.66
CA ARG A 68 -5.85 -23.46 0.55
C ARG A 68 -6.97 -23.76 -0.46
N PRO A 69 -7.78 -22.78 -0.90
CA PRO A 69 -8.68 -23.04 -2.00
C PRO A 69 -7.91 -23.17 -3.32
N GLY A 70 -8.19 -24.21 -4.11
CA GLY A 70 -7.79 -24.22 -5.52
C GLY A 70 -8.46 -23.07 -6.28
N PHE A 71 -7.85 -22.61 -7.37
CA PHE A 71 -8.35 -21.47 -8.14
C PHE A 71 -9.83 -21.59 -8.54
N ASP A 72 -10.26 -22.77 -9.00
CA ASP A 72 -11.64 -23.02 -9.40
C ASP A 72 -12.64 -22.81 -8.26
N LEU A 73 -12.26 -23.25 -7.04
CA LEU A 73 -13.12 -23.12 -5.87
C LEU A 73 -13.17 -21.67 -5.38
N LEU A 74 -12.02 -20.97 -5.39
CA LEU A 74 -11.95 -19.55 -5.06
C LEU A 74 -12.77 -18.72 -6.05
N ARG A 75 -12.62 -18.98 -7.35
CA ARG A 75 -13.38 -18.32 -8.42
C ARG A 75 -14.88 -18.52 -8.24
N LYS A 76 -15.34 -19.76 -8.02
CA LYS A 76 -16.77 -20.05 -7.76
C LYS A 76 -17.27 -19.27 -6.55
N ARG A 77 -16.51 -19.24 -5.45
CA ARG A 77 -16.94 -18.53 -4.24
C ARG A 77 -16.95 -17.01 -4.39
N ILE A 78 -16.08 -16.43 -5.22
CA ILE A 78 -16.10 -14.98 -5.52
C ILE A 78 -17.25 -14.61 -6.46
N LEU A 79 -17.55 -15.43 -7.47
CA LEU A 79 -18.58 -15.13 -8.47
C LEU A 79 -20.00 -15.43 -7.98
N LEU A 80 -20.14 -16.33 -7.00
CA LEU A 80 -21.43 -16.74 -6.42
C LEU A 80 -21.74 -16.06 -5.06
N SER A 81 -20.86 -15.17 -4.58
CA SER A 81 -21.04 -14.40 -3.33
C SER A 81 -21.88 -13.14 -3.53
#